data_AF-A0A5C7N760-F1
#
_entry.id   AF-A0A5C7N760-F1
#
_cell.length_a   1.000
_cell.length_b   1.000
_cell.length_c   1.000
_cell.angle_alpha   90.00
_cell.angle_beta   90.00
_cell.angle_gamma   90.00
#
_symmetry.space_group_name_H-M   'P 1'
#
loop_
_entity.id
_entity.type
_entity.pdbx_description
1 polymer ?
#
loop_
_entity_poly.entity_id
_entity_poly.type
_entity_poly.pdbx_seq_one_letter_code
_entity_poly.pdbx_strand_id
1 'polypeptide(L)'
;YQQGNSYGAPYRYNEDTWTDDMEWAAAELFRATGNKKYLDDAKHYAEITGTLSWIENDTTAHYQRYPFLNIAHYSLYTLADDDLKKKLAGYYKSGIEKTLIRAKKNAFQYGVPFIWCSNNLGVDLALQILLYEKMTGDRAYHAYALAIRDWLLGRNPWGSSMFTNIPKTGEYPIDVHTSTWALTQKQVPGGLVDGPIYTSIYKKLLGLTLNDPDEFARFQNSYVVYHDDIGDYATNEPTMDGTACAIMLIAWFGTGAQKD
;
A
#
# COMPACT_ATOMS: atom_id res chain seq x y z
N TYR A 1 6.12 -12.31 16.52
CA TYR A 1 5.06 -12.26 15.52
C TYR A 1 3.74 -12.08 16.24
N GLN A 2 2.88 -11.21 15.72
CA GLN A 2 1.49 -11.03 16.12
C GLN A 2 0.61 -11.83 15.15
N GLN A 3 -0.48 -12.44 15.61
CA GLN A 3 -1.35 -13.23 14.74
C GLN A 3 -2.84 -12.95 15.02
N GLY A 4 -3.52 -12.34 14.04
CA GLY A 4 -4.99 -12.31 13.99
C GLY A 4 -5.54 -13.65 13.51
N ASN A 5 -6.48 -14.24 14.25
CA ASN A 5 -7.12 -15.50 13.88
C ASN A 5 -8.41 -15.26 13.09
N SER A 6 -8.52 -15.89 11.92
CA SER A 6 -9.79 -16.06 11.20
C SER A 6 -10.52 -17.32 11.72
N TYR A 7 -11.85 -17.28 11.80
CA TYR A 7 -12.65 -18.47 12.13
C TYR A 7 -12.91 -19.27 10.84
N GLY A 8 -12.13 -20.33 10.61
CA GLY A 8 -12.36 -21.30 9.53
C GLY A 8 -11.71 -20.99 8.17
N ALA A 9 -11.10 -19.82 7.98
CA ALA A 9 -10.36 -19.51 6.75
C ALA A 9 -8.89 -20.01 6.84
N PRO A 10 -8.29 -20.46 5.72
CA PRO A 10 -6.91 -20.95 5.72
C PRO A 10 -5.88 -19.80 5.82
N TYR A 11 -6.29 -18.57 5.55
CA TYR A 11 -5.44 -17.37 5.57
C TYR A 11 -5.49 -16.66 6.93
N ARG A 12 -4.34 -16.14 7.36
CA ARG A 12 -4.10 -15.53 8.68
C ARG A 12 -3.42 -14.17 8.52
N TYR A 13 -3.71 -13.26 9.45
CA TYR A 13 -2.98 -11.99 9.58
C TYR A 13 -1.77 -12.22 10.50
N ASN A 14 -0.72 -12.83 9.96
CA ASN A 14 0.55 -12.95 10.69
C ASN A 14 1.40 -11.72 10.41
N GLU A 15 1.90 -11.07 11.44
CA GLU A 15 2.76 -9.91 11.36
C GLU A 15 4.05 -10.18 12.14
N ASP A 16 5.21 -10.04 11.50
CA ASP A 16 6.52 -10.24 12.13
C ASP A 16 7.16 -8.90 12.55
N THR A 17 6.51 -7.78 12.25
CA THR A 17 6.78 -6.41 12.69
C THR A 17 5.94 -6.07 13.94
N TRP A 18 6.29 -4.99 14.65
CA TRP A 18 5.62 -4.53 15.89
C TRP A 18 6.29 -3.27 16.45
N THR A 19 7.58 -3.07 16.16
CA THR A 19 8.35 -1.95 16.70
C THR A 19 7.93 -0.63 16.08
N ASP A 20 7.43 -0.63 14.86
CA ASP A 20 6.82 0.50 14.18
C ASP A 20 5.50 0.92 14.86
N ASP A 21 4.66 -0.03 15.27
CA ASP A 21 3.48 0.27 16.09
C ASP A 21 3.86 0.95 17.41
N MET A 22 4.88 0.41 18.08
CA MET A 22 5.36 0.92 19.36
C MET A 22 6.03 2.29 19.21
N GLU A 23 6.77 2.51 18.13
CA GLU A 23 7.33 3.81 17.76
C GLU A 23 6.21 4.83 17.58
N TRP A 24 5.18 4.50 16.79
CA TRP A 24 4.08 5.42 16.52
C TRP A 24 3.29 5.72 17.79
N ALA A 25 2.91 4.69 18.55
CA ALA A 25 2.19 4.85 19.81
C ALA A 25 2.96 5.73 20.80
N ALA A 26 4.28 5.53 20.94
CA ALA A 26 5.11 6.32 21.82
C ALA A 26 5.24 7.78 21.34
N ALA A 27 5.37 8.03 20.04
CA ALA A 27 5.39 9.38 19.48
C ALA A 27 4.08 10.13 19.76
N GLU A 28 2.92 9.49 19.55
CA GLU A 28 1.61 10.10 19.83
C GLU A 28 1.35 10.28 21.33
N LEU A 29 1.76 9.34 22.17
CA LEU A 29 1.67 9.47 23.62
C LEU A 29 2.52 10.63 24.13
N PHE A 30 3.72 10.84 23.57
CA PHE A 30 4.52 12.02 23.89
C PHE A 30 3.81 13.31 23.49
N ARG A 31 3.22 13.39 22.29
CA ARG A 31 2.44 14.57 21.85
C ARG A 31 1.28 14.86 22.79
N ALA A 32 0.56 13.83 23.22
CA ALA A 32 -0.63 13.98 24.06
C ALA A 32 -0.29 14.35 25.51
N THR A 33 0.85 13.89 26.04
CA THR A 33 1.13 13.96 27.48
C THR A 33 2.32 14.84 27.86
N GLY A 34 3.25 15.10 26.92
CA GLY A 34 4.53 15.74 27.20
C GLY A 34 5.50 14.91 28.05
N ASN A 35 5.17 13.65 28.39
CA ASN A 35 6.02 12.80 29.21
C ASN A 35 7.21 12.28 28.39
N LYS A 36 8.41 12.77 28.73
CA LYS A 36 9.66 12.47 28.01
C LYS A 36 9.98 10.98 27.89
N LYS A 37 9.50 10.13 28.80
CA LYS A 37 9.66 8.68 28.68
C LYS A 37 9.13 8.15 27.34
N TYR A 38 7.98 8.65 26.87
CA TYR A 38 7.41 8.23 25.59
C TYR A 38 8.24 8.72 24.41
N LEU A 39 8.91 9.87 24.52
CA LEU A 39 9.85 10.30 23.48
C LEU A 39 11.07 9.37 23.44
N ASP A 40 11.61 9.00 24.59
CA ASP A 40 12.74 8.07 24.67
C ASP A 40 12.37 6.68 24.12
N ASP A 41 11.17 6.18 24.45
CA ASP A 41 10.62 4.94 23.90
C ASP A 41 10.45 5.04 22.37
N ALA A 42 9.91 6.15 21.85
CA ALA A 42 9.75 6.34 20.40
C ALA A 42 11.11 6.31 19.67
N LYS A 43 12.12 7.01 20.21
CA LYS A 43 13.48 6.99 19.66
C LYS A 43 14.07 5.59 19.65
N HIS A 44 13.90 4.85 20.74
CA HIS A 44 14.39 3.48 20.87
C HIS A 44 13.77 2.55 19.81
N TYR A 45 12.43 2.59 19.68
CA TYR A 45 11.74 1.75 18.72
C TYR A 45 12.03 2.15 17.27
N ALA A 46 12.21 3.43 16.97
CA ALA A 46 12.63 3.88 15.65
C ALA A 46 13.97 3.29 15.20
N GLU A 47 14.93 3.15 16.11
CA GLU A 47 16.23 2.52 15.80
C GLU A 47 16.10 1.01 15.58
N ILE A 48 15.21 0.32 16.29
CA ILE A 48 14.96 -1.11 16.07
C ILE A 48 14.20 -1.33 14.76
N THR A 49 13.17 -0.52 14.50
CA THR A 49 12.41 -0.54 13.25
C THR A 49 13.32 -0.27 12.08
N GLY A 50 14.08 0.83 12.08
CA GLY A 50 14.97 1.19 10.98
C GLY A 50 14.28 1.11 9.62
N THR A 51 14.79 0.28 8.71
CA THR A 51 14.21 0.03 7.38
C THR A 51 13.25 -1.17 7.32
N LEU A 52 12.90 -1.78 8.45
CA LEU A 52 12.07 -2.98 8.50
C LEU A 52 10.68 -2.71 7.89
N SER A 53 10.45 -3.23 6.68
CA SER A 53 9.22 -3.05 5.91
C SER A 53 9.12 -4.13 4.82
N TRP A 54 7.93 -4.29 4.23
CA TRP A 54 7.74 -5.08 3.01
C TRP A 54 8.62 -4.56 1.86
N ILE A 55 8.88 -3.25 1.82
CA ILE A 55 9.59 -2.54 0.74
C ILE A 55 10.98 -3.13 0.48
N GLU A 56 11.60 -3.67 1.54
CA GLU A 56 12.96 -4.23 1.49
C GLU A 56 13.06 -5.51 0.64
N ASN A 57 11.93 -6.18 0.35
CA ASN A 57 11.90 -7.49 -0.27
C ASN A 57 11.09 -7.48 -1.59
N ASP A 58 11.38 -8.44 -2.46
CA ASP A 58 10.62 -8.68 -3.71
C ASP A 58 9.43 -9.65 -3.52
N THR A 59 9.34 -10.23 -2.32
CA THR A 59 8.30 -11.16 -1.90
C THR A 59 8.15 -11.09 -0.37
N THR A 60 6.93 -11.24 0.13
CA THR A 60 6.64 -11.45 1.55
C THR A 60 5.34 -12.25 1.66
N ALA A 61 5.13 -12.95 2.78
CA ALA A 61 3.85 -13.60 3.01
C ALA A 61 2.77 -12.54 3.28
N HIS A 62 1.51 -12.91 3.01
CA HIS A 62 0.36 -12.04 3.21
C HIS A 62 0.36 -11.47 4.65
N TYR A 63 0.29 -10.14 4.78
CA TYR A 63 0.32 -9.38 6.04
C TYR A 63 1.59 -9.53 6.92
N GLN A 64 2.62 -10.26 6.49
CA GLN A 64 3.83 -10.50 7.29
C GLN A 64 4.56 -9.23 7.75
N ARG A 65 4.43 -8.16 6.96
CA ARG A 65 5.08 -6.86 7.18
C ARG A 65 4.05 -5.74 7.23
N TYR A 66 2.96 -5.98 7.96
CA TYR A 66 1.93 -4.99 8.24
C TYR A 66 2.34 -4.11 9.45
N PRO A 67 1.82 -2.87 9.61
CA PRO A 67 1.14 -2.07 8.59
C PRO A 67 2.02 -1.88 7.36
N PHE A 68 1.41 -1.86 6.17
CA PHE A 68 2.18 -1.61 4.95
C PHE A 68 2.83 -0.22 5.00
N LEU A 69 2.06 0.79 5.40
CA LEU A 69 2.57 2.13 5.70
C LEU A 69 3.10 2.24 7.11
N ASN A 70 4.42 2.30 7.22
CA ASN A 70 5.08 2.76 8.43
C ASN A 70 4.98 4.29 8.54
N ILE A 71 3.95 4.79 9.22
CA ILE A 71 3.78 6.22 9.51
C ILE A 71 4.61 6.70 10.72
N ALA A 72 5.21 5.77 11.46
CA ALA A 72 5.88 6.02 12.73
C ALA A 72 7.07 6.99 12.58
N HIS A 73 7.93 6.73 11.59
CA HIS A 73 9.09 7.57 11.29
C HIS A 73 8.69 9.02 11.02
N TYR A 74 7.60 9.23 10.28
CA TYR A 74 7.05 10.57 10.03
C TYR A 74 6.45 11.20 11.29
N SER A 75 5.70 10.45 12.10
CA SER A 75 5.12 10.96 13.35
C SER A 75 6.21 11.41 14.32
N LEU A 76 7.30 10.64 14.45
CA LEU A 76 8.43 10.99 15.30
C LEU A 76 9.26 12.16 14.77
N TYR A 77 9.31 12.37 13.45
CA TYR A 77 10.20 13.33 12.79
C TYR A 77 10.18 14.74 13.38
N THR A 78 9.01 15.32 13.65
CA THR A 78 8.93 16.70 14.16
C THR A 78 9.28 16.82 15.64
N LEU A 79 9.44 15.70 16.35
CA LEU A 79 9.80 15.61 17.76
C LEU A 79 11.29 15.29 17.95
N ALA A 80 11.96 14.87 16.87
CA ALA A 80 13.34 14.46 16.84
C ALA A 80 14.32 15.64 16.74
N ASP A 81 15.53 15.42 17.25
CA ASP A 81 16.70 16.27 16.98
C ASP A 81 17.21 16.06 15.53
N ASP A 82 18.12 16.92 15.08
CA ASP A 82 18.54 16.96 13.67
C ASP A 82 19.24 15.67 13.21
N ASP A 83 19.96 14.98 14.08
CA ASP A 83 20.62 13.74 13.72
C ASP A 83 19.63 12.59 13.60
N LEU A 84 18.66 12.49 14.51
CA LEU A 84 17.59 11.51 14.38
C LEU A 84 16.68 11.83 13.18
N LYS A 85 16.36 13.10 12.90
CA LYS A 85 15.63 13.48 11.68
C LYS A 85 16.30 12.94 10.41
N LYS A 86 17.63 13.06 10.30
CA LYS A 86 18.38 12.50 9.17
C LYS A 86 18.24 10.98 9.08
N LYS A 87 18.30 10.26 10.21
CA LYS A 87 18.10 8.80 10.25
C LYS A 87 16.69 8.41 9.78
N LEU A 88 15.65 9.03 10.35
CA LEU A 88 14.25 8.74 10.01
C LEU A 88 13.95 8.95 8.52
N ALA A 89 14.39 10.09 7.97
CA ALA A 89 14.27 10.35 6.54
C ALA A 89 15.09 9.36 5.69
N GLY A 90 16.27 8.96 6.17
CA GLY A 90 17.12 7.95 5.55
C GLY A 90 16.46 6.58 5.46
N TYR A 91 15.68 6.18 6.47
CA TYR A 91 14.94 4.92 6.45
C TYR A 91 13.89 4.88 5.34
N TYR A 92 13.09 5.94 5.18
CA TYR A 92 12.19 6.08 4.05
C TYR A 92 12.91 6.08 2.71
N LYS A 93 14.00 6.87 2.61
CA LYS A 93 14.78 6.98 1.37
C LYS A 93 15.30 5.63 0.89
N SER A 94 15.85 4.81 1.79
CA SER A 94 16.35 3.46 1.46
C SER A 94 15.29 2.63 0.74
N GLY A 95 14.06 2.60 1.27
CA GLY A 95 12.97 1.85 0.66
C GLY A 95 12.54 2.40 -0.70
N ILE A 96 12.45 3.73 -0.81
CA ILE A 96 12.10 4.41 -2.06
C ILE A 96 13.12 4.10 -3.16
N GLU A 97 14.42 4.15 -2.86
CA GLU A 97 15.47 3.90 -3.84
C GLU A 97 15.49 2.45 -4.34
N LYS A 98 15.23 1.48 -3.45
CA LYS A 98 15.13 0.05 -3.83
C LYS A 98 14.00 -0.20 -4.80
N THR A 99 12.81 0.33 -4.51
CA THR A 99 11.66 0.16 -5.40
C THR A 99 11.84 0.95 -6.70
N LEU A 100 12.48 2.12 -6.67
CA LEU A 100 12.80 2.88 -7.88
C LEU A 100 13.74 2.09 -8.82
N ILE A 101 14.69 1.32 -8.28
CA ILE A 101 15.54 0.43 -9.09
C ILE A 101 14.69 -0.64 -9.81
N ARG A 102 13.65 -1.18 -9.16
CA ARG A 102 12.71 -2.12 -9.77
C ARG A 102 11.84 -1.44 -10.82
N ALA A 103 11.32 -0.25 -10.50
CA ALA A 103 10.47 0.55 -11.39
C ALA A 103 11.14 0.85 -12.73
N LYS A 104 12.47 1.07 -12.76
CA LYS A 104 13.24 1.29 -14.00
C LYS A 104 13.17 0.14 -15.01
N LYS A 105 12.79 -1.07 -14.57
CA LYS A 105 12.63 -2.25 -15.41
C LYS A 105 11.16 -2.49 -15.82
N ASN A 106 10.24 -1.68 -15.32
CA ASN A 106 8.81 -1.78 -15.59
C ASN A 106 8.39 -0.65 -16.54
N ALA A 107 7.67 -0.97 -17.62
CA ALA A 107 7.23 0.00 -18.63
C ALA A 107 6.31 1.11 -18.06
N PHE A 108 5.63 0.84 -16.96
CA PHE A 108 4.74 1.76 -16.25
C PHE A 108 5.42 2.44 -15.06
N GLN A 109 6.72 2.21 -14.85
CA GLN A 109 7.47 2.73 -13.71
C GLN A 109 6.86 2.30 -12.36
N TYR A 110 6.25 1.12 -12.31
CA TYR A 110 5.72 0.53 -11.08
C TYR A 110 6.76 -0.42 -10.46
N GLY A 111 7.32 -0.04 -9.32
CA GLY A 111 8.39 -0.78 -8.63
C GLY A 111 7.96 -1.60 -7.42
N VAL A 112 6.65 -1.68 -7.19
CA VAL A 112 6.05 -2.50 -6.14
C VAL A 112 5.96 -3.96 -6.63
N PRO A 113 6.31 -4.95 -5.77
CA PRO A 113 6.16 -6.35 -6.13
C PRO A 113 4.68 -6.72 -6.27
N PHE A 114 4.35 -7.53 -7.27
CA PHE A 114 3.00 -8.04 -7.49
C PHE A 114 2.67 -9.21 -6.53
N ILE A 115 2.64 -8.94 -5.24
CA ILE A 115 2.12 -9.87 -4.23
C ILE A 115 0.69 -9.46 -3.83
N TRP A 116 -0.01 -10.30 -3.05
CA TRP A 116 -1.35 -9.96 -2.58
C TRP A 116 -1.34 -8.59 -1.88
N CYS A 117 -2.33 -7.74 -2.22
CA CYS A 117 -2.46 -6.34 -1.83
C CYS A 117 -1.46 -5.39 -2.53
N SER A 118 -1.00 -5.73 -3.74
CA SER A 118 0.00 -4.93 -4.48
C SER A 118 -0.40 -3.47 -4.70
N ASN A 119 -1.70 -3.16 -4.80
CA ASN A 119 -2.16 -1.78 -4.87
C ASN A 119 -2.09 -1.07 -3.51
N ASN A 120 -2.35 -1.76 -2.39
CA ASN A 120 -2.16 -1.21 -1.05
C ASN A 120 -0.70 -0.83 -0.84
N LEU A 121 0.22 -1.72 -1.26
CA LEU A 121 1.66 -1.46 -1.27
C LEU A 121 2.04 -0.27 -2.19
N GLY A 122 1.35 -0.13 -3.33
CA GLY A 122 1.46 1.03 -4.21
C GLY A 122 1.11 2.34 -3.51
N VAL A 123 -0.08 2.40 -2.93
CA VAL A 123 -0.57 3.57 -2.19
C VAL A 123 0.39 3.92 -1.06
N ASP A 124 0.84 2.92 -0.30
CA ASP A 124 1.82 3.09 0.76
C ASP A 124 3.11 3.73 0.23
N LEU A 125 3.73 3.13 -0.80
CA LEU A 125 4.97 3.66 -1.35
C LEU A 125 4.82 5.11 -1.84
N ALA A 126 3.68 5.44 -2.47
CA ALA A 126 3.41 6.81 -2.88
C ALA A 126 3.31 7.75 -1.66
N LEU A 127 2.61 7.34 -0.59
CA LEU A 127 2.55 8.11 0.65
C LEU A 127 3.93 8.24 1.31
N GLN A 128 4.73 7.18 1.38
CA GLN A 128 6.08 7.23 1.92
C GLN A 128 6.96 8.25 1.18
N ILE A 129 6.86 8.32 -0.15
CA ILE A 129 7.57 9.34 -0.95
C ILE A 129 7.08 10.74 -0.57
N LEU A 130 5.77 10.96 -0.47
CA LEU A 130 5.19 12.26 -0.15
C LEU A 130 5.50 12.71 1.29
N LEU A 131 5.53 11.77 2.24
CA LEU A 131 5.95 12.01 3.62
C LEU A 131 7.45 12.33 3.68
N TYR A 132 8.30 11.61 2.93
CA TYR A 132 9.72 11.94 2.79
C TYR A 132 9.92 13.37 2.24
N GLU A 133 9.19 13.76 1.19
CA GLU A 133 9.19 15.12 0.66
C GLU A 133 8.82 16.15 1.73
N LYS A 134 7.81 15.85 2.54
CA LYS A 134 7.37 16.74 3.63
C LYS A 134 8.35 16.83 4.78
N MET A 135 9.06 15.74 5.09
CA MET A 135 10.11 15.72 6.10
C MET A 135 11.33 16.53 5.66
N THR A 136 11.75 16.37 4.40
CA THR A 136 13.09 16.82 3.96
C THR A 136 13.09 18.02 3.03
N GLY A 137 11.96 18.30 2.35
CA GLY A 137 11.89 19.22 1.22
C GLY A 137 12.46 18.66 -0.10
N ASP A 138 13.03 17.45 -0.09
CA ASP A 138 13.64 16.82 -1.26
C ASP A 138 12.58 16.14 -2.14
N ARG A 139 12.36 16.68 -3.33
CA ARG A 139 11.37 16.21 -4.32
C ARG A 139 11.96 15.33 -5.42
N ALA A 140 13.16 14.77 -5.24
CA ALA A 140 13.82 13.94 -6.24
C ALA A 140 12.98 12.72 -6.69
N TYR A 141 12.09 12.23 -5.83
CA TYR A 141 11.24 11.05 -6.08
C TYR A 141 9.80 11.40 -6.46
N HIS A 142 9.45 12.67 -6.62
CA HIS A 142 8.07 13.11 -6.84
C HIS A 142 7.43 12.48 -8.08
N ALA A 143 8.18 12.44 -9.18
CA ALA A 143 7.71 11.82 -10.42
C ALA A 143 7.38 10.32 -10.24
N TYR A 144 8.06 9.64 -9.32
CA TYR A 144 7.78 8.23 -9.02
C TYR A 144 6.47 8.06 -8.25
N ALA A 145 6.19 8.92 -7.26
CA ALA A 145 4.87 8.95 -6.62
C ALA A 145 3.73 9.23 -7.61
N LEU A 146 3.95 10.12 -8.58
CA LEU A 146 2.98 10.38 -9.65
C LEU A 146 2.77 9.17 -10.57
N ALA A 147 3.83 8.44 -10.92
CA ALA A 147 3.69 7.23 -11.73
C ALA A 147 2.88 6.14 -11.00
N ILE A 148 3.06 6.00 -9.68
CA ILE A 148 2.27 5.08 -8.85
C ILE A 148 0.81 5.54 -8.77
N ARG A 149 0.55 6.83 -8.56
CA ARG A 149 -0.81 7.39 -8.62
C ARG A 149 -1.47 7.09 -9.97
N ASP A 150 -0.76 7.34 -11.06
CA ASP A 150 -1.26 7.13 -12.42
C ASP A 150 -1.57 5.65 -12.65
N TRP A 151 -0.75 4.73 -12.16
CA TRP A 151 -1.02 3.28 -12.18
C TRP A 151 -2.37 2.95 -11.54
N LEU A 152 -2.62 3.46 -10.33
CA LEU A 152 -3.87 3.24 -9.58
C LEU A 152 -5.10 3.86 -10.30
N LEU A 153 -4.88 4.88 -11.13
CA LEU A 153 -5.91 5.56 -11.90
C LEU A 153 -6.06 5.05 -13.35
N GLY A 154 -5.37 3.97 -13.72
CA GLY A 154 -5.56 3.31 -15.02
C GLY A 154 -4.35 3.31 -15.96
N ARG A 155 -3.22 3.90 -15.57
CA ARG A 155 -1.95 3.81 -16.33
C ARG A 155 -1.24 2.49 -16.02
N ASN A 156 -1.88 1.39 -16.39
CA ASN A 156 -1.43 0.02 -16.19
C ASN A 156 -1.80 -0.85 -17.42
N PRO A 157 -1.35 -2.12 -17.51
CA PRO A 157 -1.59 -2.97 -18.68
C PRO A 157 -3.06 -3.17 -19.06
N TRP A 158 -3.97 -3.07 -18.08
CA TRP A 158 -5.39 -3.33 -18.24
C TRP A 158 -6.17 -2.08 -18.63
N GLY A 159 -5.59 -0.89 -18.47
CA GLY A 159 -6.29 0.37 -18.71
C GLY A 159 -7.42 0.63 -17.71
N SER A 160 -7.46 -0.13 -16.61
CA SER A 160 -8.51 -0.09 -15.58
C SER A 160 -8.03 0.67 -14.36
N SER A 161 -8.86 1.55 -13.80
CA SER A 161 -8.59 2.07 -12.47
C SER A 161 -8.66 0.95 -11.45
N MET A 162 -7.95 1.13 -10.34
CA MET A 162 -7.97 0.22 -9.20
C MET A 162 -9.00 0.64 -8.14
N PHE A 163 -9.86 1.62 -8.46
CA PHE A 163 -10.86 2.17 -7.56
C PHE A 163 -12.26 1.91 -8.09
N THR A 164 -13.14 1.36 -7.25
CA THR A 164 -14.54 1.18 -7.62
C THR A 164 -15.22 2.53 -7.92
N ASN A 165 -16.02 2.60 -8.99
CA ASN A 165 -16.72 3.80 -9.47
C ASN A 165 -15.84 5.00 -9.85
N ILE A 166 -14.53 4.82 -10.04
CA ILE A 166 -13.62 5.90 -10.42
C ILE A 166 -12.78 5.41 -11.60
N PRO A 167 -12.74 6.13 -12.75
CA PRO A 167 -13.53 7.31 -13.07
C PRO A 167 -14.99 6.95 -13.39
N LYS A 168 -15.91 7.93 -13.27
CA LYS A 168 -17.33 7.74 -13.63
C LYS A 168 -17.53 7.30 -15.08
N THR A 169 -16.63 7.72 -15.97
CA THR A 169 -16.59 7.32 -17.38
C THR A 169 -15.22 6.72 -17.67
N GLY A 170 -15.13 5.39 -17.70
CA GLY A 170 -13.91 4.64 -17.95
C GLY A 170 -13.98 3.23 -17.35
N GLU A 171 -12.86 2.53 -17.45
CA GLU A 171 -12.70 1.15 -16.96
C GLU A 171 -12.33 1.17 -15.47
N TYR A 172 -13.05 0.38 -14.67
CA TYR A 172 -12.87 0.28 -13.22
C TYR A 172 -13.48 -1.04 -12.70
N PRO A 173 -13.13 -1.51 -11.49
CA PRO A 173 -13.60 -2.80 -10.99
C PRO A 173 -15.08 -2.77 -10.66
N ILE A 174 -15.86 -3.66 -11.30
CA ILE A 174 -17.31 -3.81 -11.14
C ILE A 174 -17.62 -5.08 -10.35
N ASP A 175 -17.06 -6.23 -10.73
CA ASP A 175 -17.37 -7.53 -10.16
C ASP A 175 -16.49 -7.83 -8.93
N VAL A 176 -16.46 -6.89 -7.98
CA VAL A 176 -15.56 -6.93 -6.82
C VAL A 176 -15.93 -8.01 -5.79
N HIS A 177 -14.92 -8.62 -5.17
CA HIS A 177 -15.07 -9.62 -4.10
C HIS A 177 -15.60 -8.99 -2.79
N THR A 178 -16.87 -8.61 -2.77
CA THR A 178 -17.54 -8.09 -1.57
C THR A 178 -18.91 -8.71 -1.38
N SER A 179 -19.30 -8.91 -0.12
CA SER A 179 -20.65 -9.38 0.22
C SER A 179 -21.74 -8.38 -0.20
N THR A 180 -21.45 -7.08 -0.17
CA THR A 180 -22.39 -6.04 -0.62
C THR A 180 -22.69 -6.18 -2.11
N TRP A 181 -21.66 -6.36 -2.94
CA TRP A 181 -21.81 -6.62 -4.36
C TRP A 181 -22.55 -7.96 -4.58
N ALA A 182 -22.06 -9.05 -3.99
CA ALA A 182 -22.66 -10.38 -4.12
C ALA A 182 -24.16 -10.42 -3.80
N LEU A 183 -24.58 -9.77 -2.71
CA LEU A 183 -25.95 -9.85 -2.20
C LEU A 183 -26.90 -8.82 -2.82
N THR A 184 -26.39 -7.67 -3.27
CA THR A 184 -27.25 -6.53 -3.61
C THR A 184 -26.98 -5.92 -4.97
N GLN A 185 -25.86 -6.27 -5.61
CA GLN A 185 -25.41 -5.66 -6.86
C GLN A 185 -25.25 -4.13 -6.76
N LYS A 186 -25.11 -3.61 -5.53
CA LYS A 186 -24.85 -2.20 -5.27
C LYS A 186 -23.34 -1.99 -5.17
N GLN A 187 -22.82 -1.16 -6.05
CA GLN A 187 -21.42 -0.75 -5.99
C GLN A 187 -21.20 0.22 -4.83
N VAL A 188 -20.09 0.02 -4.11
CA VAL A 188 -19.62 0.94 -3.06
C VAL A 188 -18.50 1.77 -3.66
N PRO A 189 -18.66 3.09 -3.89
CA PRO A 189 -17.65 3.92 -4.55
C PRO A 189 -16.37 4.11 -3.72
N GLY A 190 -15.23 4.19 -4.39
CA GLY A 190 -13.94 4.59 -3.83
C GLY A 190 -13.14 3.48 -3.14
N GLY A 191 -13.60 2.23 -3.17
CA GLY A 191 -12.86 1.09 -2.65
C GLY A 191 -11.65 0.79 -3.52
N LEU A 192 -10.47 0.67 -2.91
CA LEU A 192 -9.25 0.23 -3.57
C LEU A 192 -9.21 -1.30 -3.61
N VAL A 193 -9.21 -1.91 -4.80
CA VAL A 193 -9.02 -3.36 -4.94
C VAL A 193 -7.56 -3.75 -4.69
N ASP A 194 -7.34 -4.95 -4.12
CA ASP A 194 -6.01 -5.48 -3.78
C ASP A 194 -5.00 -5.40 -4.91
N GLY A 195 -5.43 -5.62 -6.15
CA GLY A 195 -4.64 -5.38 -7.34
C GLY A 195 -3.88 -6.59 -7.88
N PRO A 196 -3.09 -6.37 -8.94
CA PRO A 196 -2.44 -7.44 -9.66
C PRO A 196 -1.45 -8.24 -8.83
N ILE A 197 -1.41 -9.55 -9.05
CA ILE A 197 -0.46 -10.45 -8.40
C ILE A 197 0.37 -11.21 -9.43
N TYR A 198 1.51 -11.74 -9.01
CA TYR A 198 2.31 -12.63 -9.83
C TYR A 198 1.46 -13.84 -10.21
N THR A 199 1.50 -14.24 -11.48
CA THR A 199 0.77 -15.40 -12.00
C THR A 199 1.11 -16.68 -11.22
N SER A 200 2.32 -16.76 -10.66
CA SER A 200 2.79 -17.87 -9.83
C SER A 200 2.14 -17.91 -8.43
N ILE A 201 1.71 -16.77 -7.89
CA ILE A 201 0.95 -16.67 -6.63
C ILE A 201 -0.49 -17.05 -6.92
N TYR A 202 -1.12 -16.46 -7.94
CA TYR A 202 -2.50 -16.77 -8.35
C TYR A 202 -2.73 -18.29 -8.47
N LYS A 203 -1.85 -18.99 -9.19
CA LYS A 203 -1.93 -20.45 -9.41
C LYS A 203 -1.81 -21.32 -8.13
N LYS A 204 -1.38 -20.75 -7.01
CA LYS A 204 -1.19 -21.47 -5.74
C LYS A 204 -2.26 -21.15 -4.71
N LEU A 205 -3.03 -20.08 -4.90
CA LEU A 205 -4.09 -19.68 -3.98
C LEU A 205 -5.29 -20.63 -4.11
N LEU A 206 -6.00 -20.83 -3.01
CA LEU A 206 -7.05 -21.82 -2.88
C LEU A 206 -8.41 -21.16 -3.11
N GLY A 207 -9.27 -21.79 -3.90
CA GLY A 207 -10.64 -21.31 -4.08
C GLY A 207 -10.79 -20.11 -5.03
N LEU A 208 -9.75 -19.78 -5.81
CA LEU A 208 -9.87 -18.85 -6.92
C LEU A 208 -10.51 -19.56 -8.12
N THR A 209 -11.63 -19.05 -8.61
CA THR A 209 -12.30 -19.55 -9.81
C THR A 209 -13.08 -18.40 -10.40
N LEU A 210 -12.74 -17.99 -11.64
CA LEU A 210 -13.49 -16.97 -12.34
C LEU A 210 -14.91 -17.47 -12.61
N ASN A 211 -15.90 -16.66 -12.25
CA ASN A 211 -17.31 -16.96 -12.47
C ASN A 211 -17.73 -16.58 -13.89
N ASP A 212 -17.10 -15.56 -14.46
CA ASP A 212 -17.33 -15.07 -15.81
C ASP A 212 -16.07 -15.21 -16.68
N PRO A 213 -16.20 -15.07 -18.02
CA PRO A 213 -15.04 -15.03 -18.90
C PRO A 213 -14.12 -13.84 -18.57
N ASP A 214 -12.81 -14.11 -18.47
CA ASP A 214 -11.79 -13.07 -18.21
C ASP A 214 -11.81 -11.98 -19.30
N GLU A 215 -12.32 -10.81 -18.94
CA GLU A 215 -12.38 -9.62 -19.79
C GLU A 215 -11.00 -9.10 -20.20
N PHE A 216 -9.99 -9.41 -19.40
CA PHE A 216 -8.61 -9.01 -19.60
C PHE A 216 -7.73 -10.14 -20.18
N ALA A 217 -8.31 -11.22 -20.70
CA ALA A 217 -7.59 -12.40 -21.17
C ALA A 217 -6.43 -12.08 -22.13
N ARG A 218 -6.59 -11.05 -22.99
CA ARG A 218 -5.55 -10.62 -23.95
C ARG A 218 -4.34 -9.93 -23.31
N PHE A 219 -4.47 -9.48 -22.06
CA PHE A 219 -3.44 -8.76 -21.31
C PHE A 219 -2.79 -9.61 -20.20
N GLN A 220 -3.44 -10.70 -19.80
CA GLN A 220 -2.85 -11.67 -18.88
C GLN A 220 -1.57 -12.26 -19.47
N ASN A 221 -0.58 -12.51 -18.62
CA ASN A 221 0.67 -13.12 -19.05
C ASN A 221 1.28 -14.01 -17.94
N SER A 222 2.43 -14.60 -18.20
CA SER A 222 3.11 -15.50 -17.26
C SER A 222 3.75 -14.80 -16.06
N TYR A 223 3.84 -13.47 -16.10
CA TYR A 223 4.45 -12.65 -15.05
C TYR A 223 3.43 -12.11 -14.06
N VAL A 224 2.35 -11.48 -14.54
CA VAL A 224 1.35 -10.80 -13.70
C VAL A 224 -0.07 -11.03 -14.22
N VAL A 225 -1.02 -11.10 -13.29
CA VAL A 225 -2.47 -11.21 -13.56
C VAL A 225 -3.29 -10.24 -12.73
N TYR A 226 -4.43 -9.84 -13.27
CA TYR A 226 -5.49 -9.07 -12.62
C TYR A 226 -6.81 -9.45 -13.29
N HIS A 227 -7.84 -9.72 -12.49
CA HIS A 227 -9.18 -10.07 -12.97
C HIS A 227 -10.20 -9.18 -12.28
N ASP A 228 -11.16 -8.63 -13.02
CA ASP A 228 -12.37 -8.06 -12.43
C ASP A 228 -13.44 -9.16 -12.33
N ASP A 229 -13.29 -10.05 -11.34
CA ASP A 229 -14.22 -11.15 -11.12
C ASP A 229 -14.35 -11.44 -9.63
N ILE A 230 -15.58 -11.67 -9.16
CA ILE A 230 -15.90 -11.86 -7.74
C ILE A 230 -15.32 -13.17 -7.21
N GLY A 231 -15.02 -14.11 -8.09
CA GLY A 231 -14.32 -15.35 -7.79
C GLY A 231 -12.82 -15.18 -7.59
N ASP A 232 -12.24 -14.01 -7.88
CA ASP A 232 -10.85 -13.67 -7.61
C ASP A 232 -10.69 -12.66 -6.45
N TYR A 233 -10.78 -13.18 -5.22
CA TYR A 233 -10.51 -12.39 -4.01
C TYR A 233 -9.07 -11.86 -3.95
N ALA A 234 -8.13 -12.45 -4.68
CA ALA A 234 -6.72 -12.13 -4.51
C ALA A 234 -6.29 -10.89 -5.29
N THR A 235 -7.03 -10.55 -6.33
CA THR A 235 -6.79 -9.35 -7.14
C THR A 235 -7.90 -8.31 -7.07
N ASN A 236 -9.13 -8.73 -6.74
CA ASN A 236 -10.33 -7.90 -6.87
C ASN A 236 -11.12 -7.66 -5.58
N GLU A 237 -10.52 -7.91 -4.40
CA GLU A 237 -11.13 -7.58 -3.11
C GLU A 237 -10.79 -6.14 -2.70
N PRO A 238 -11.78 -5.26 -2.48
CA PRO A 238 -11.56 -3.96 -1.87
C PRO A 238 -11.28 -4.08 -0.37
N THR A 239 -10.17 -3.52 0.09
CA THR A 239 -9.73 -3.63 1.49
C THR A 239 -9.79 -2.30 2.25
N MET A 240 -10.12 -2.35 3.54
CA MET A 240 -10.31 -1.14 4.36
C MET A 240 -8.99 -0.39 4.60
N ASP A 241 -7.90 -1.12 4.86
CA ASP A 241 -6.55 -0.58 5.10
C ASP A 241 -5.99 0.10 3.84
N GLY A 242 -6.10 -0.58 2.69
CA GLY A 242 -5.73 -0.03 1.39
C GLY A 242 -6.54 1.22 1.05
N THR A 243 -7.86 1.15 1.24
CA THR A 243 -8.77 2.28 0.97
C THR A 243 -8.51 3.46 1.92
N ALA A 244 -8.20 3.22 3.20
CA ALA A 244 -7.87 4.28 4.15
C ALA A 244 -6.61 5.04 3.74
N CYS A 245 -5.55 4.32 3.35
CA CYS A 245 -4.34 4.94 2.82
C CYS A 245 -4.63 5.65 1.49
N ALA A 246 -5.50 5.11 0.64
CA ALA A 246 -5.82 5.73 -0.64
C ALA A 246 -6.55 7.06 -0.46
N ILE A 247 -7.45 7.16 0.53
CA ILE A 247 -8.08 8.43 0.90
C ILE A 247 -7.02 9.47 1.26
N MET A 248 -5.99 9.09 2.03
CA MET A 248 -4.88 10.00 2.35
C MET A 248 -4.11 10.44 1.09
N LEU A 249 -3.83 9.51 0.17
CA LEU A 249 -3.13 9.80 -1.08
C LEU A 249 -3.92 10.76 -1.98
N ILE A 250 -5.21 10.49 -2.18
CA ILE A 250 -6.10 11.35 -2.98
C ILE A 250 -6.27 12.72 -2.32
N ALA A 251 -6.43 12.78 -0.99
CA ALA A 251 -6.49 14.04 -0.26
C ALA A 251 -5.19 14.86 -0.41
N TRP A 252 -4.03 14.21 -0.41
CA TRP A 252 -2.74 14.88 -0.63
C TRP A 252 -2.72 15.63 -1.97
N PHE A 253 -3.16 14.99 -3.05
CA PHE A 253 -3.23 15.63 -4.37
C PHE A 253 -4.41 16.60 -4.51
N GLY A 254 -5.51 16.36 -3.79
CA GLY A 254 -6.69 17.24 -3.82
C GLY A 254 -6.49 18.59 -3.13
N THR A 255 -5.68 18.64 -2.07
CA THR A 255 -5.40 19.90 -1.33
C THR A 255 -4.47 20.86 -2.08
N GLY A 256 -3.67 20.38 -3.03
CA GLY A 256 -2.83 21.21 -3.90
C GLY A 256 -3.63 21.96 -4.97
N ALA A 257 -4.75 21.40 -5.43
CA ALA A 257 -5.56 21.95 -6.53
C ALA A 257 -6.35 23.22 -6.17
N GLN A 258 -6.35 23.65 -4.91
CA GLN A 258 -6.98 24.91 -4.47
C GLN A 258 -6.03 26.11 -4.42
N LYS A 259 -4.74 25.92 -4.74
CA LYS A 259 -3.72 26.99 -4.66
C LYS A 259 -3.21 27.51 -6.02
N ASP A 260 -3.76 27.00 -7.12
CA ASP A 260 -3.57 27.51 -8.48
C ASP A 260 -4.90 28.09 -9.00
#